data_AF-A0A1S3PD55-F1
#
_entry.id   AF-A0A1S3PD55-F1
#
_cell.length_a   1.000
_cell.length_b   1.000
_cell.length_c   1.000
_cell.angle_alpha   90.00
_cell.angle_beta   90.00
_cell.angle_gamma   90.00
#
_symmetry.space_group_name_H-M   'P 1'
#
loop_
_entity.id
_entity.type
_entity.pdbx_description
1 polymer ?
#
loop_
_entity_poly.entity_id
_entity_poly.type
_entity_poly.pdbx_seq_one_letter_code
_entity_poly.pdbx_strand_id
1 'polypeptide(L)'
;MNRRLSSSTRSQTEDSIFLKPDEDPMWLDDLPTTDNNFSQPGDGSPSPDANPGRGNSPPKDPEKLWRDTFYIVVMGMHWCAVLCTISQITGYWVFFMVDGNELFPAFYKALQLLDFYLGVLLSFNPVFGVDSVCVLVEMEKTKNYWLLHATEGIGMAVIIFMIYRIVCKLGYGETWWSTTVVTNHGDRRQSVSRQPSFTLSEWTDAQEDLMDLEAEPQTPVFDLGLDTRTEGDITTLSVTPVGLQERRGSNVSLTLDMCSPGCTEPYGYGAQLSPRDQTAKEYLREGTNTLSPAQLHTRAMDDQALQAEFYETPMNFVDPKEYNYPGLVRKNRYKTILPNTHSRVILQTADEDEFLRTYINANYLQGYGGEERAYIATQGPTVNTVGDFWRMVWQERCPIIVMITNLEEKNEKCTEYWPEDSVSHEGILITVVTVTQEDDYSLRVFTLKCDGEERSLRQYWYTSWPDQKTPDKAPPLLELVQEVEQAREEALPTSGPVIVHCSAGIGRTGCFIATSILCKQLRSEGVVDILRTTCQLRLDRGGMIQTGEQYQFVHHVLSLYEKQLSHTAEE
;
A
#
# COMPACT_ATOMS: atom_id res chain seq x y z
N MET A 1 -0.45 40.58 28.53
CA MET A 1 0.29 40.71 29.80
C MET A 1 0.54 39.32 30.37
N ASN A 2 1.76 39.09 30.82
CA ASN A 2 2.40 37.79 31.05
C ASN A 2 1.93 37.02 32.30
N ARG A 3 2.05 35.68 32.17
CA ARG A 3 2.43 34.64 33.16
C ARG A 3 1.52 34.38 34.37
N ARG A 4 1.21 33.09 34.57
CA ARG A 4 1.92 32.22 35.54
C ARG A 4 1.62 30.73 35.31
N LEU A 5 2.70 29.97 35.11
CA LEU A 5 2.78 28.51 35.23
C LEU A 5 2.89 28.14 36.71
N SER A 6 2.24 27.05 37.13
CA SER A 6 2.43 26.43 38.43
C SER A 6 2.64 24.93 38.25
N SER A 7 3.88 24.52 38.46
CA SER A 7 4.34 23.14 38.64
C SER A 7 3.97 22.63 40.03
N SER A 8 3.48 21.39 40.17
CA SER A 8 3.39 20.69 41.46
C SER A 8 3.99 19.28 41.36
N THR A 9 5.21 19.20 41.87
CA THR A 9 5.79 18.19 42.77
C THR A 9 5.32 16.72 42.71
N ARG A 10 6.25 15.90 42.24
CA ARG A 10 6.43 14.44 42.35
C ARG A 10 6.86 14.07 43.77
N SER A 11 6.20 13.11 44.42
CA SER A 11 6.71 12.44 45.64
C SER A 11 7.35 11.11 45.27
N GLN A 12 8.64 10.98 45.60
CA GLN A 12 9.40 9.74 45.61
C GLN A 12 9.14 9.02 46.95
N THR A 13 8.85 7.73 46.88
CA THR A 13 9.13 6.78 47.96
C THR A 13 9.85 5.60 47.32
N GLU A 14 11.08 5.43 47.78
CA GLU A 14 12.00 4.38 47.43
C GLU A 14 11.50 3.06 48.02
N ASP A 15 11.56 1.98 47.24
CA ASP A 15 11.91 0.66 47.77
C ASP A 15 12.66 -0.10 46.69
N SER A 16 13.98 -0.12 46.86
CA SER A 16 14.97 -0.73 45.97
C SER A 16 15.30 -2.12 46.50
N ILE A 17 14.96 -3.18 45.78
CA ILE A 17 15.60 -4.50 45.95
C ILE A 17 16.45 -4.75 44.71
N PHE A 18 17.76 -4.65 44.93
CA PHE A 18 18.83 -5.07 44.03
C PHE A 18 18.69 -6.54 43.63
N LEU A 19 18.86 -6.87 42.35
CA LEU A 19 19.62 -8.02 41.85
C LEU A 19 20.10 -7.73 40.40
N LYS A 20 21.27 -8.29 40.07
CA LYS A 20 22.29 -7.88 39.07
C LYS A 20 21.92 -8.12 37.59
N PRO A 21 22.59 -7.41 36.65
CA PRO A 21 22.69 -7.82 35.24
C PRO A 21 23.90 -8.77 35.04
N ASP A 22 23.83 -9.57 33.97
CA ASP A 22 24.87 -10.41 33.33
C ASP A 22 24.49 -11.90 33.33
N GLU A 23 23.87 -12.35 32.24
CA GLU A 23 24.05 -13.70 31.70
C GLU A 23 23.61 -13.73 30.22
N ASP A 24 24.57 -13.99 29.33
CA ASP A 24 24.36 -14.22 27.88
C ASP A 24 23.63 -15.57 27.65
N PRO A 25 22.80 -15.70 26.61
CA PRO A 25 22.11 -16.96 26.31
C PRO A 25 23.08 -18.01 25.74
N MET A 26 23.23 -19.13 26.47
CA MET A 26 23.87 -20.35 25.97
C MET A 26 23.04 -20.99 24.84
N TRP A 27 23.69 -21.22 23.70
CA TRP A 27 23.21 -22.08 22.63
C TRP A 27 23.37 -23.54 23.04
N LEU A 28 22.26 -24.27 23.16
CA LEU A 28 22.24 -25.73 23.28
C LEU A 28 21.83 -26.32 21.92
N ASP A 29 22.82 -26.57 21.09
CA ASP A 29 22.77 -27.66 20.11
C ASP A 29 23.03 -28.97 20.88
N ASP A 30 22.16 -29.97 20.73
CA ASP A 30 22.60 -31.36 20.63
C ASP A 30 21.47 -32.30 20.15
N LEU A 31 21.79 -33.03 19.08
CA LEU A 31 21.08 -34.17 18.52
C LEU A 31 21.29 -35.42 19.38
N PRO A 32 20.31 -36.33 19.54
CA PRO A 32 20.59 -37.66 20.05
C PRO A 32 21.06 -38.59 18.93
N THR A 33 22.29 -39.07 19.09
CA THR A 33 22.85 -40.28 18.48
C THR A 33 22.35 -41.51 19.24
N THR A 34 21.87 -42.53 18.54
CA THR A 34 21.79 -43.90 19.07
C THR A 34 22.09 -44.93 17.99
N ASP A 35 23.30 -45.48 18.11
CA ASP A 35 23.68 -46.90 18.07
C ASP A 35 23.25 -47.84 16.94
N ASN A 36 24.30 -48.27 16.24
CA ASN A 36 24.43 -49.51 15.50
C ASN A 36 24.14 -50.75 16.37
N ASN A 37 23.39 -51.72 15.83
CA ASN A 37 23.68 -53.12 16.09
C ASN A 37 23.43 -54.00 14.86
N PHE A 38 24.43 -54.84 14.60
CA PHE A 38 24.59 -55.78 13.49
C PHE A 38 23.57 -56.92 13.52
N SER A 39 22.97 -57.25 12.36
CA SER A 39 22.74 -58.64 11.91
C SER A 39 22.49 -58.70 10.40
N GLN A 40 23.29 -59.48 9.68
CA GLN A 40 23.09 -59.96 8.29
C GLN A 40 23.55 -61.44 8.26
N PRO A 41 23.31 -62.26 7.21
CA PRO A 41 22.55 -62.01 5.97
C PRO A 41 21.58 -63.16 5.59
N GLY A 42 20.74 -62.94 4.58
CA GLY A 42 19.97 -63.97 3.88
C GLY A 42 19.83 -63.64 2.40
N ASP A 43 20.34 -64.52 1.55
CA ASP A 43 20.46 -64.48 0.08
C ASP A 43 19.13 -64.32 -0.67
N GLY A 44 19.17 -63.63 -1.82
CA GLY A 44 18.11 -63.61 -2.83
C GLY A 44 18.29 -62.52 -3.88
N SER A 45 18.87 -62.87 -5.02
CA SER A 45 19.11 -62.01 -6.19
C SER A 45 17.89 -62.00 -7.16
N PRO A 46 17.84 -61.21 -8.24
CA PRO A 46 16.80 -60.19 -8.44
C PRO A 46 15.84 -60.45 -9.63
N SER A 47 14.69 -59.77 -9.63
CA SER A 47 13.83 -59.60 -10.83
C SER A 47 13.59 -58.11 -11.11
N PRO A 48 13.76 -57.63 -12.36
CA PRO A 48 13.63 -56.23 -12.73
C PRO A 48 12.22 -55.92 -13.24
N ASP A 49 11.57 -54.88 -12.73
CA ASP A 49 10.51 -54.15 -13.44
C ASP A 49 10.08 -52.92 -12.63
N ALA A 50 10.65 -51.75 -12.94
CA ALA A 50 10.00 -50.44 -12.80
C ALA A 50 10.87 -49.34 -13.40
N ASN A 51 10.36 -48.73 -14.45
CA ASN A 51 10.93 -47.68 -15.27
C ASN A 51 10.69 -46.31 -14.60
N PRO A 52 11.70 -45.45 -14.32
CA PRO A 52 11.44 -44.05 -13.98
C PRO A 52 11.50 -43.20 -15.26
N GLY A 53 10.34 -42.65 -15.62
CA GLY A 53 10.17 -41.70 -16.71
C GLY A 53 11.01 -40.44 -16.48
N ARG A 54 11.94 -40.24 -17.41
CA ARG A 54 12.79 -39.05 -17.58
C ARG A 54 11.92 -37.87 -18.04
N GLY A 55 11.63 -36.93 -17.15
CA GLY A 55 11.05 -35.64 -17.52
C GLY A 55 12.12 -34.72 -18.11
N ASN A 56 12.11 -34.55 -19.43
CA ASN A 56 12.95 -33.60 -20.14
C ASN A 56 12.59 -32.15 -19.74
N SER A 57 13.53 -31.44 -19.12
CA SER A 57 13.52 -29.97 -19.08
C SER A 57 13.68 -29.42 -20.51
N PRO A 58 12.91 -28.40 -20.93
CA PRO A 58 13.05 -27.82 -22.26
C PRO A 58 14.43 -27.15 -22.41
N PRO A 59 15.02 -27.10 -23.62
CA PRO A 59 16.31 -26.47 -23.84
C PRO A 59 16.20 -24.97 -23.52
N LYS A 60 17.12 -24.45 -22.68
CA LYS A 60 17.22 -23.03 -22.36
C LYS A 60 17.50 -22.26 -23.67
N ASP A 61 16.65 -21.30 -23.97
CA ASP A 61 16.74 -20.45 -25.15
C ASP A 61 18.09 -19.69 -25.16
N PRO A 62 19.01 -19.98 -26.10
CA PRO A 62 20.38 -19.43 -26.08
C PRO A 62 20.40 -17.91 -26.23
N GLU A 63 19.38 -17.33 -26.85
CA GLU A 63 19.24 -15.87 -26.93
C GLU A 63 18.91 -15.22 -25.57
N LYS A 64 18.14 -15.90 -24.73
CA LYS A 64 17.77 -15.40 -23.40
C LYS A 64 18.99 -15.40 -22.48
N LEU A 65 19.78 -16.47 -22.51
CA LEU A 65 21.04 -16.54 -21.76
C LEU A 65 22.03 -15.45 -22.19
N TRP A 66 22.11 -15.16 -23.50
CA TRP A 66 22.96 -14.09 -24.02
C TRP A 66 22.49 -12.70 -23.59
N ARG A 67 21.16 -12.43 -23.63
CA ARG A 67 20.58 -11.17 -23.14
C ARG A 67 20.79 -10.96 -21.64
N ASP A 68 20.61 -11.99 -20.83
CA ASP A 68 20.80 -11.93 -19.37
C ASP A 68 22.29 -11.71 -19.02
N THR A 69 23.18 -12.43 -19.72
CA THR A 69 24.64 -12.25 -19.58
C THR A 69 25.06 -10.84 -19.97
N PHE A 70 24.54 -10.33 -21.09
CA PHE A 70 24.83 -8.97 -21.56
C PHE A 70 24.34 -7.91 -20.57
N TYR A 71 23.11 -8.07 -20.05
CA TYR A 71 22.54 -7.14 -19.06
C TYR A 71 23.35 -7.11 -17.76
N ILE A 72 23.79 -8.26 -17.25
CA ILE A 72 24.62 -8.35 -16.04
C ILE A 72 25.95 -7.62 -16.22
N VAL A 73 26.60 -7.79 -17.38
CA VAL A 73 27.88 -7.13 -17.67
C VAL A 73 27.69 -5.61 -17.79
N VAL A 74 26.68 -5.16 -18.53
CA VAL A 74 26.42 -3.73 -18.74
C VAL A 74 26.03 -3.03 -17.44
N MET A 75 25.12 -3.61 -16.64
CA MET A 75 24.73 -3.05 -15.35
C MET A 75 25.89 -3.10 -14.35
N GLY A 76 26.68 -4.16 -14.35
CA GLY A 76 27.90 -4.26 -13.53
C GLY A 76 28.91 -3.16 -13.86
N MET A 77 29.13 -2.89 -15.16
CA MET A 77 29.98 -1.80 -15.62
C MET A 77 29.44 -0.43 -15.20
N HIS A 78 28.12 -0.20 -15.32
CA HIS A 78 27.48 1.05 -14.93
C HIS A 78 27.65 1.32 -13.43
N TRP A 79 27.34 0.35 -12.56
CA TRP A 79 27.51 0.49 -11.12
C TRP A 79 28.98 0.65 -10.69
N CYS A 80 29.90 -0.01 -11.39
CA CYS A 80 31.33 0.19 -11.18
C CYS A 80 31.75 1.64 -11.48
N ALA A 81 31.28 2.20 -12.60
CA ALA A 81 31.55 3.59 -12.96
C ALA A 81 30.99 4.57 -11.91
N VAL A 82 29.74 4.37 -11.46
CA VAL A 82 29.10 5.23 -10.45
C VAL A 82 29.81 5.17 -9.10
N LEU A 83 30.14 3.97 -8.60
CA LEU A 83 30.82 3.83 -7.31
C LEU A 83 32.25 4.37 -7.35
N CYS A 84 32.94 4.19 -8.47
CA CYS A 84 34.27 4.76 -8.67
C CYS A 84 34.21 6.30 -8.66
N THR A 85 33.29 6.92 -9.39
CA THR A 85 33.18 8.39 -9.43
C THR A 85 32.82 8.98 -8.07
N ILE A 86 31.87 8.38 -7.33
CA ILE A 86 31.51 8.84 -5.98
C ILE A 86 32.71 8.72 -5.03
N SER A 87 33.45 7.61 -5.09
CA SER A 87 34.65 7.42 -4.27
C SER A 87 35.73 8.45 -4.58
N GLN A 88 35.96 8.77 -5.87
CA GLN A 88 36.97 9.76 -6.26
C GLN A 88 36.56 11.18 -5.85
N ILE A 89 35.28 11.57 -6.05
CA ILE A 89 34.76 12.88 -5.62
C ILE A 89 34.91 13.05 -4.11
N THR A 90 34.53 12.03 -3.34
CA THR A 90 34.62 12.06 -1.88
C THR A 90 36.07 12.14 -1.42
N GLY A 91 36.98 11.40 -2.07
CA GLY A 91 38.40 11.43 -1.81
C GLY A 91 39.04 12.81 -2.04
N TYR A 92 38.78 13.39 -3.21
CA TYR A 92 39.28 14.72 -3.56
C TYR A 92 38.66 15.81 -2.67
N TRP A 93 37.40 15.66 -2.29
CA TRP A 93 36.74 16.57 -1.35
C TRP A 93 37.42 16.57 0.02
N VAL A 94 37.71 15.39 0.56
CA VAL A 94 38.46 15.24 1.83
C VAL A 94 39.87 15.81 1.70
N PHE A 95 40.54 15.62 0.56
CA PHE A 95 41.86 16.21 0.31
C PHE A 95 41.84 17.75 0.41
N PHE A 96 40.90 18.42 -0.27
CA PHE A 96 40.81 19.88 -0.21
C PHE A 96 40.36 20.40 1.16
N MET A 97 39.56 19.64 1.92
CA MET A 97 39.23 19.98 3.31
C MET A 97 40.45 19.90 4.24
N VAL A 98 41.28 18.86 4.09
CA VAL A 98 42.53 18.70 4.88
C VAL A 98 43.56 19.77 4.53
N ASP A 99 43.53 20.29 3.31
CA ASP A 99 44.37 21.40 2.86
C ASP A 99 43.86 22.78 3.35
N GLY A 100 42.78 22.82 4.14
CA GLY A 100 42.29 24.03 4.81
C GLY A 100 41.21 24.80 4.06
N ASN A 101 40.60 24.21 3.01
CA ASN A 101 39.47 24.83 2.31
C ASN A 101 38.15 24.61 3.08
N GLU A 102 37.25 25.59 3.02
CA GLU A 102 35.89 25.45 3.56
C GLU A 102 35.08 24.38 2.79
N LEU A 103 34.02 23.87 3.43
CA LEU A 103 33.27 22.69 2.97
C LEU A 103 32.75 22.78 1.53
N PHE A 104 32.19 23.92 1.13
CA PHE A 104 31.63 24.14 -0.21
C PHE A 104 32.70 24.45 -1.29
N PRO A 105 33.69 25.33 -1.03
CA PRO A 105 34.82 25.50 -1.95
C PRO A 105 35.62 24.23 -2.21
N ALA A 106 35.83 23.40 -1.17
CA ALA A 106 36.53 22.12 -1.29
C ALA A 106 35.80 21.14 -2.23
N PHE A 107 34.48 21.10 -2.16
CA PHE A 107 33.65 20.27 -3.03
C PHE A 107 33.71 20.73 -4.49
N TYR A 108 33.68 22.04 -4.73
CA TYR A 108 33.78 22.61 -6.07
C TYR A 108 35.15 22.32 -6.71
N LYS A 109 36.25 22.47 -5.95
CA LYS A 109 37.61 22.09 -6.41
C LYS A 109 37.73 20.60 -6.72
N ALA A 110 37.08 19.73 -5.93
CA ALA A 110 37.05 18.29 -6.17
C ALA A 110 36.38 17.93 -7.51
N LEU A 111 35.30 18.62 -7.88
CA LEU A 111 34.61 18.43 -9.17
C LEU A 111 35.46 18.93 -10.34
N GLN A 112 36.14 20.06 -10.22
CA GLN A 112 37.03 20.59 -11.25
C GLN A 112 38.23 19.67 -11.52
N LEU A 113 38.77 19.06 -10.47
CA LEU A 113 39.84 18.08 -10.57
C LEU A 113 39.36 16.79 -11.27
N LEU A 114 38.17 16.30 -10.91
CA LEU A 114 37.58 15.14 -11.56
C LEU A 114 37.32 15.40 -13.06
N ASP A 115 36.80 16.58 -13.41
CA ASP A 115 36.55 17.00 -14.80
C ASP A 115 37.84 17.05 -15.62
N PHE A 116 38.96 17.49 -15.03
CA PHE A 116 40.26 17.44 -15.69
C PHE A 116 40.70 16.01 -16.00
N TYR A 117 40.66 15.11 -15.02
CA TYR A 117 41.05 13.71 -15.23
C TYR A 117 40.15 13.01 -16.26
N LEU A 118 38.84 13.28 -16.23
CA LEU A 118 37.88 12.78 -17.23
C LEU A 118 38.15 13.34 -18.63
N GLY A 119 38.48 14.63 -18.74
CA GLY A 119 38.83 15.28 -20.01
C GLY A 119 40.09 14.71 -20.65
N VAL A 120 41.12 14.41 -19.85
CA VAL A 120 42.36 13.77 -20.32
C VAL A 120 42.12 12.31 -20.75
N LEU A 121 41.29 11.56 -20.03
CA LEU A 121 41.01 10.15 -20.32
C LEU A 121 40.05 9.93 -21.51
N LEU A 122 39.05 10.80 -21.70
CA LEU A 122 37.95 10.58 -22.65
C LEU A 122 37.97 11.51 -23.87
N SER A 123 38.99 12.37 -24.03
CA SER A 123 39.13 13.33 -25.14
C SER A 123 37.91 14.27 -25.32
N PHE A 124 37.09 14.45 -24.27
CA PHE A 124 36.00 15.42 -24.26
C PHE A 124 36.51 16.81 -23.87
N ASN A 125 35.82 17.86 -24.33
CA ASN A 125 36.11 19.22 -23.86
C ASN A 125 35.72 19.33 -22.38
N PRO A 126 36.61 19.81 -21.49
CA PRO A 126 36.32 19.97 -20.07
C PRO A 126 35.17 20.97 -19.88
N VAL A 127 34.24 20.65 -18.98
CA VAL A 127 33.07 21.48 -18.67
C VAL A 127 33.49 22.77 -17.94
N PHE A 128 34.57 22.71 -17.15
CA PHE A 128 35.03 23.83 -16.31
C PHE A 128 36.21 24.64 -16.88
N GLY A 129 36.74 24.32 -18.06
CA GLY A 129 37.71 25.17 -18.77
C GLY A 129 39.06 25.40 -18.05
N VAL A 130 39.60 26.63 -18.16
CA VAL A 130 40.97 27.04 -17.74
C VAL A 130 41.20 26.92 -16.22
N ASP A 131 40.13 26.90 -15.44
CA ASP A 131 40.19 26.85 -13.97
C ASP A 131 40.77 25.53 -13.44
N SER A 132 40.63 24.42 -14.16
CA SER A 132 41.16 23.13 -13.74
C SER A 132 42.70 23.05 -13.78
N VAL A 133 43.35 23.83 -14.63
CA VAL A 133 44.83 23.92 -14.70
C VAL A 133 45.39 24.63 -13.47
N CYS A 134 44.68 25.64 -12.96
CA CYS A 134 45.05 26.35 -11.73
C CYS A 134 45.01 25.41 -10.51
N VAL A 135 44.00 24.53 -10.44
CA VAL A 135 43.86 23.55 -9.35
C VAL A 135 45.03 22.55 -9.34
N LEU A 136 45.52 22.11 -10.50
CA LEU A 136 46.71 21.24 -10.58
C LEU A 136 47.99 21.91 -10.07
N VAL A 137 48.20 23.18 -10.39
CA VAL A 137 49.35 23.96 -9.89
C VAL A 137 49.25 24.19 -8.37
N GLU A 138 48.04 24.29 -7.83
CA GLU A 138 47.79 24.36 -6.40
C GLU A 138 48.12 23.02 -5.72
N MET A 139 47.70 21.89 -6.31
CA MET A 139 48.07 20.56 -5.83
C MET A 139 49.58 20.33 -5.79
N GLU A 140 50.33 20.89 -6.74
CA GLU A 140 51.79 20.74 -6.80
C GLU A 140 52.54 21.31 -5.57
N LYS A 141 51.88 22.22 -4.83
CA LYS A 141 52.43 22.91 -3.67
C LYS A 141 52.07 22.26 -2.34
N THR A 142 51.13 21.31 -2.35
CA THR A 142 50.62 20.67 -1.13
C THR A 142 51.51 19.52 -0.67
N LYS A 143 51.61 19.31 0.65
CA LYS A 143 52.43 18.23 1.24
C LYS A 143 51.68 16.91 1.43
N ASN A 144 50.38 16.87 1.10
CA ASN A 144 49.46 15.78 1.45
C ASN A 144 49.18 14.81 0.28
N TYR A 145 50.16 14.59 -0.60
CA TYR A 145 50.04 13.70 -1.76
C TYR A 145 49.68 12.24 -1.42
N TRP A 146 50.01 11.78 -0.21
CA TRP A 146 49.67 10.43 0.23
C TRP A 146 48.15 10.17 0.21
N LEU A 147 47.34 11.21 0.43
CA LEU A 147 45.89 11.11 0.45
C LEU A 147 45.32 10.97 -0.96
N LEU A 148 45.95 11.62 -1.95
CA LEU A 148 45.60 11.45 -3.36
C LEU A 148 45.88 10.01 -3.84
N HIS A 149 47.05 9.47 -3.52
CA HIS A 149 47.38 8.07 -3.82
C HIS A 149 46.51 7.06 -3.05
N ALA A 150 46.08 7.40 -1.84
CA ALA A 150 45.10 6.59 -1.11
C ALA A 150 43.75 6.55 -1.84
N THR A 151 43.30 7.69 -2.40
CA THR A 151 42.04 7.76 -3.16
C THR A 151 42.09 7.03 -4.49
N GLU A 152 43.24 7.07 -5.19
CA GLU A 152 43.49 6.25 -6.38
C GLU A 152 43.49 4.75 -6.02
N GLY A 153 44.11 4.38 -4.90
CA GLY A 153 44.14 3.00 -4.40
C GLY A 153 42.75 2.46 -4.05
N ILE A 154 41.89 3.26 -3.42
CA ILE A 154 40.51 2.89 -3.12
C ILE A 154 39.71 2.72 -4.43
N GLY A 155 39.89 3.60 -5.41
CA GLY A 155 39.28 3.45 -6.74
C GLY A 155 39.66 2.13 -7.42
N MET A 156 40.95 1.78 -7.40
CA MET A 156 41.43 0.51 -7.94
C MET A 156 40.88 -0.71 -7.18
N ALA A 157 40.75 -0.62 -5.85
CA ALA A 157 40.16 -1.69 -5.04
C ALA A 157 38.68 -1.91 -5.38
N VAL A 158 37.91 -0.84 -5.59
CA VAL A 158 36.50 -0.90 -6.03
C VAL A 158 36.39 -1.56 -7.40
N ILE A 159 37.26 -1.19 -8.36
CA ILE A 159 37.28 -1.80 -9.69
C ILE A 159 37.61 -3.29 -9.61
N ILE A 160 38.63 -3.69 -8.83
CA ILE A 160 39.02 -5.10 -8.65
C ILE A 160 37.89 -5.90 -8.01
N PHE A 161 37.25 -5.37 -6.97
CA PHE A 161 36.12 -6.02 -6.30
C PHE A 161 34.91 -6.20 -7.24
N MET A 162 34.62 -5.19 -8.06
CA MET A 162 33.51 -5.26 -9.02
C MET A 162 33.80 -6.22 -10.18
N ILE A 163 35.04 -6.26 -10.68
CA ILE A 163 35.48 -7.26 -11.66
C ILE A 163 35.36 -8.67 -11.06
N TYR A 164 35.80 -8.85 -9.81
CA TYR A 164 35.65 -10.11 -9.09
C TYR A 164 34.17 -10.51 -8.98
N ARG A 165 33.27 -9.59 -8.59
CA ARG A 165 31.83 -9.88 -8.53
C ARG A 165 31.25 -10.25 -9.90
N ILE A 166 31.62 -9.55 -10.97
CA ILE A 166 31.14 -9.85 -12.34
C ILE A 166 31.64 -11.23 -12.78
N VAL A 167 32.91 -11.54 -12.55
CA VAL A 167 33.52 -12.84 -12.89
C VAL A 167 32.90 -13.97 -12.07
N CYS A 168 32.68 -13.77 -10.76
CA CYS A 168 31.99 -14.75 -9.91
C CYS A 168 30.55 -15.00 -10.36
N LYS A 169 29.82 -13.94 -10.76
CA LYS A 169 28.45 -14.06 -11.29
C LYS A 169 28.36 -14.78 -12.64
N LEU A 170 29.42 -14.69 -13.45
CA LEU A 170 29.52 -15.37 -14.75
C LEU A 170 30.03 -16.81 -14.65
N GLY A 171 30.89 -17.11 -13.68
CA GLY A 171 31.54 -18.41 -13.52
C GLY A 171 30.80 -19.41 -12.63
N TYR A 172 30.02 -18.95 -11.66
CA TYR A 172 29.25 -19.78 -10.74
C TYR A 172 27.79 -19.36 -10.80
N GLY A 173 26.97 -20.10 -11.54
CA GLY A 173 25.52 -20.00 -11.40
C GLY A 173 25.15 -20.17 -9.92
N GLU A 174 24.73 -19.06 -9.32
CA GLU A 174 24.27 -18.81 -7.95
C GLU A 174 24.50 -19.90 -6.89
N THR A 175 25.43 -19.64 -5.96
CA THR A 175 25.30 -20.00 -4.54
C THR A 175 26.36 -19.23 -3.75
N TRP A 176 26.03 -18.00 -3.33
CA TRP A 176 26.44 -17.37 -2.06
C TRP A 176 26.28 -15.84 -2.08
N TRP A 177 25.67 -15.35 -1.00
CA TRP A 177 25.40 -13.96 -0.60
C TRP A 177 24.23 -13.23 -1.30
N SER A 178 23.11 -13.27 -0.58
CA SER A 178 21.92 -12.45 -0.70
C SER A 178 22.21 -10.96 -0.84
N THR A 179 21.75 -10.35 -1.92
CA THR A 179 21.31 -8.96 -1.95
C THR A 179 20.27 -8.85 -3.06
N THR A 180 19.01 -8.83 -2.66
CA THR A 180 17.84 -8.82 -3.53
C THR A 180 17.75 -7.48 -4.28
N VAL A 181 18.37 -7.40 -5.46
CA VAL A 181 17.99 -6.42 -6.48
C VAL A 181 16.96 -7.09 -7.38
N VAL A 182 15.71 -6.69 -7.21
CA VAL A 182 14.58 -7.11 -8.02
C VAL A 182 14.79 -6.61 -9.45
N THR A 183 15.21 -7.48 -10.37
CA THR A 183 15.13 -7.25 -11.81
C THR A 183 14.04 -8.13 -12.41
N ASN A 184 12.90 -7.48 -12.60
CA ASN A 184 11.77 -7.91 -13.42
C ASN A 184 12.20 -8.08 -14.89
N HIS A 185 11.91 -9.24 -15.50
CA HIS A 185 11.37 -9.43 -16.88
C HIS A 185 11.54 -10.90 -17.32
N GLY A 186 10.57 -11.55 -17.99
CA GLY A 186 9.31 -11.07 -18.53
C GLY A 186 8.61 -12.17 -19.36
N ASP A 187 7.48 -11.76 -19.92
CA ASP A 187 6.78 -12.33 -21.07
C ASP A 187 6.20 -13.74 -20.96
N ARG A 188 5.06 -13.79 -20.28
CA ARG A 188 3.89 -14.50 -20.79
C ARG A 188 2.84 -13.44 -21.11
N ARG A 189 2.43 -13.31 -22.38
CA ARG A 189 1.28 -12.47 -22.77
C ARG A 189 0.04 -12.97 -22.03
N GLN A 190 -0.25 -12.36 -20.90
CA GLN A 190 -1.57 -12.28 -20.31
C GLN A 190 -1.88 -10.79 -20.21
N SER A 191 -3.01 -10.39 -20.76
CA SER A 191 -3.54 -9.03 -20.73
C SER A 191 -3.99 -8.69 -19.32
N VAL A 192 -3.04 -8.39 -18.43
CA VAL A 192 -3.27 -7.87 -17.09
C VAL A 192 -3.65 -6.40 -17.20
N SER A 193 -4.65 -5.97 -16.42
CA SER A 193 -5.08 -4.58 -16.34
C SER A 193 -3.90 -3.72 -15.96
N ARG A 194 -3.76 -2.56 -16.58
CA ARG A 194 -3.02 -1.44 -15.99
C ARG A 194 -3.72 -1.07 -14.68
N GLN A 195 -3.30 -1.69 -13.58
CA GLN A 195 -3.58 -1.16 -12.25
C GLN A 195 -2.73 0.12 -12.11
N PRO A 196 -3.30 1.24 -11.65
CA PRO A 196 -2.54 2.46 -11.47
C PRO A 196 -1.50 2.23 -10.38
N SER A 197 -0.23 2.12 -10.78
CA SER A 197 0.92 2.24 -9.90
C SER A 197 0.99 3.69 -9.42
N PHE A 198 0.84 3.89 -8.11
CA PHE A 198 0.96 5.21 -7.48
C PHE A 198 2.43 5.60 -7.41
N THR A 199 2.96 6.21 -8.47
CA THR A 199 4.17 7.02 -8.38
C THR A 199 3.78 8.43 -7.98
N LEU A 200 4.35 8.86 -6.85
CA LEU A 200 4.32 10.18 -6.27
C LEU A 200 4.60 11.26 -7.34
N SER A 201 3.61 12.07 -7.68
CA SER A 201 3.86 13.34 -8.37
C SER A 201 3.94 14.43 -7.32
N GLU A 202 5.12 15.06 -7.25
CA GLU A 202 5.40 16.22 -6.43
C GLU A 202 4.41 17.37 -6.69
N TRP A 203 4.20 18.13 -5.63
CA TRP A 203 3.40 19.33 -5.58
C TRP A 203 4.05 20.45 -6.40
N THR A 204 3.22 21.21 -7.12
CA THR A 204 3.47 22.62 -7.36
C THR A 204 2.23 23.39 -6.96
N ASP A 205 2.43 24.27 -5.98
CA ASP A 205 1.50 25.32 -5.59
C ASP A 205 1.02 26.11 -6.81
N ALA A 206 -0.29 26.34 -6.87
CA ALA A 206 -0.88 27.43 -7.62
C ALA A 206 -1.92 28.10 -6.72
N GLN A 207 -1.40 29.03 -5.92
CA GLN A 207 -2.14 30.12 -5.32
C GLN A 207 -2.23 31.23 -6.38
N GLU A 208 -3.43 31.48 -6.92
CA GLU A 208 -3.88 32.62 -7.75
C GLU A 208 -5.29 32.20 -8.26
N ASP A 209 -6.43 32.86 -8.08
CA ASP A 209 -6.81 34.14 -7.49
C ASP A 209 -8.28 34.03 -7.03
N LEU A 210 -8.60 34.74 -5.95
CA LEU A 210 -9.96 35.05 -5.49
C LEU A 210 -10.28 36.49 -5.91
N MET A 211 -11.57 36.78 -6.16
CA MET A 211 -12.25 38.09 -6.38
C MET A 211 -12.45 38.44 -7.87
N ASP A 212 -13.64 38.78 -8.41
CA ASP A 212 -14.86 39.37 -7.86
C ASP A 212 -16.11 39.12 -8.76
N LEU A 213 -17.27 38.99 -8.08
CA LEU A 213 -18.63 39.52 -8.31
C LEU A 213 -19.33 39.59 -9.71
N GLU A 214 -20.48 38.89 -9.76
CA GLU A 214 -21.82 39.19 -10.36
C GLU A 214 -21.99 40.00 -11.67
N ALA A 215 -22.71 39.43 -12.65
CA ALA A 215 -24.09 39.83 -13.02
C ALA A 215 -24.68 38.97 -14.18
N GLU A 216 -26.00 38.80 -14.12
CA GLU A 216 -26.91 37.97 -14.94
C GLU A 216 -27.22 38.53 -16.38
N PRO A 217 -28.06 37.87 -17.21
CA PRO A 217 -27.78 37.59 -18.64
C PRO A 217 -28.60 38.43 -19.63
N GLN A 218 -28.23 38.40 -20.93
CA GLN A 218 -29.16 38.71 -22.03
C GLN A 218 -28.90 37.86 -23.29
N THR A 219 -29.93 37.11 -23.68
CA THR A 219 -30.13 36.54 -25.02
C THR A 219 -30.27 37.63 -26.09
N PRO A 220 -30.12 37.28 -27.37
CA PRO A 220 -31.28 37.50 -28.24
C PRO A 220 -31.59 36.32 -29.18
N VAL A 221 -32.89 36.14 -29.36
CA VAL A 221 -33.58 35.36 -30.39
C VAL A 221 -33.51 36.12 -31.72
N PHE A 222 -33.24 35.44 -32.83
CA PHE A 222 -33.80 35.78 -34.14
C PHE A 222 -34.09 34.51 -34.93
N ASP A 223 -35.33 34.44 -35.39
CA ASP A 223 -35.97 33.39 -36.16
C ASP A 223 -36.22 33.93 -37.58
N LEU A 224 -35.95 33.14 -38.63
CA LEU A 224 -36.42 33.40 -40.01
C LEU A 224 -36.19 32.15 -40.86
N GLY A 225 -37.30 31.52 -41.26
CA GLY A 225 -37.35 30.25 -41.99
C GLY A 225 -37.51 30.35 -43.52
N LEU A 226 -38.06 29.25 -44.07
CA LEU A 226 -38.40 28.89 -45.46
C LEU A 226 -37.19 28.34 -46.27
N ASP A 227 -37.24 27.26 -47.04
CA ASP A 227 -38.32 26.34 -47.43
C ASP A 227 -37.75 25.12 -48.19
N THR A 228 -38.39 23.95 -48.05
CA THR A 228 -38.63 22.89 -49.06
C THR A 228 -37.48 22.11 -49.77
N ARG A 229 -37.37 20.78 -49.53
CA ARG A 229 -37.70 19.68 -50.50
C ARG A 229 -37.25 18.25 -50.05
N THR A 230 -38.26 17.39 -49.91
CA THR A 230 -38.42 15.95 -50.28
C THR A 230 -37.24 15.00 -50.53
N GLU A 231 -37.31 13.86 -49.80
CA GLU A 231 -37.09 12.44 -50.17
C GLU A 231 -35.78 11.95 -50.82
N GLY A 232 -35.16 10.96 -50.17
CA GLY A 232 -34.15 10.06 -50.76
C GLY A 232 -33.42 9.23 -49.71
N ASP A 233 -33.81 7.97 -49.56
CA ASP A 233 -33.18 6.99 -48.67
C ASP A 233 -32.08 6.20 -49.41
N ILE A 234 -31.15 5.63 -48.63
CA ILE A 234 -30.22 4.51 -48.96
C ILE A 234 -28.88 4.84 -49.67
N THR A 235 -27.81 4.64 -48.88
CA THR A 235 -26.42 4.27 -49.23
C THR A 235 -25.59 5.22 -50.11
N THR A 236 -24.80 6.09 -49.47
CA THR A 236 -23.36 6.31 -49.74
C THR A 236 -22.86 7.45 -48.83
N LEU A 237 -22.11 7.15 -47.77
CA LEU A 237 -21.31 8.15 -47.06
C LEU A 237 -20.03 8.38 -47.86
N SER A 238 -20.01 9.42 -48.69
CA SER A 238 -18.78 9.92 -49.31
C SER A 238 -18.05 10.82 -48.31
N VAL A 239 -16.88 10.38 -47.85
CA VAL A 239 -15.97 11.18 -47.02
C VAL A 239 -15.12 12.03 -47.95
N THR A 240 -15.16 13.35 -47.78
CA THR A 240 -14.25 14.29 -48.45
C THR A 240 -12.85 14.14 -47.85
N PRO A 241 -11.80 13.91 -48.68
CA PRO A 241 -10.44 13.83 -48.16
C PRO A 241 -9.94 15.24 -47.84
N VAL A 242 -9.94 15.59 -46.55
CA VAL A 242 -9.25 16.80 -46.06
C VAL A 242 -7.80 16.41 -45.77
N GLY A 243 -6.88 17.07 -46.47
CA GLY A 243 -5.45 16.77 -46.45
C GLY A 243 -4.83 16.79 -45.05
N LEU A 244 -3.94 15.82 -44.82
CA LEU A 244 -3.05 15.74 -43.67
C LEU A 244 -2.18 17.00 -43.59
N GLN A 245 -2.55 17.94 -42.72
CA GLN A 245 -1.66 18.99 -42.28
C GLN A 245 -0.68 18.37 -41.26
N GLU A 246 0.54 18.09 -41.71
CA GLU A 246 1.67 17.73 -40.84
C GLU A 246 1.86 18.80 -39.76
N ARG A 247 1.45 18.47 -38.53
CA ARG A 247 1.97 19.12 -37.32
C ARG A 247 2.84 18.13 -36.57
N ARG A 248 4.07 18.56 -36.37
CA ARG A 248 5.19 17.84 -35.74
C ARG A 248 4.80 17.23 -34.39
N GLY A 249 5.14 15.95 -34.24
CA GLY A 249 5.58 15.31 -32.99
C GLY A 249 4.63 15.35 -31.79
N SER A 250 3.65 14.43 -31.77
CA SER A 250 3.04 13.96 -30.53
C SER A 250 3.20 12.44 -30.47
N ASN A 251 3.95 11.94 -29.49
CA ASN A 251 4.16 10.51 -29.24
C ASN A 251 2.94 9.86 -28.57
N VAL A 252 1.75 10.08 -29.12
CA VAL A 252 0.53 9.40 -28.70
C VAL A 252 0.31 8.27 -29.68
N SER A 253 0.68 7.04 -29.28
CA SER A 253 0.27 5.84 -29.99
C SER A 253 -1.26 5.77 -29.98
N LEU A 254 -1.90 6.04 -31.12
CA LEU A 254 -3.32 5.76 -31.34
C LEU A 254 -3.53 4.25 -31.16
N THR A 255 -4.02 3.86 -29.98
CA THR A 255 -4.52 2.51 -29.76
C THR A 255 -5.97 2.54 -30.22
N LEU A 256 -6.26 1.91 -31.36
CA LEU A 256 -7.62 1.67 -31.83
C LEU A 256 -8.33 0.78 -30.81
N ASP A 257 -9.26 1.36 -30.05
CA ASP A 257 -10.11 0.62 -29.13
C ASP A 257 -11.20 -0.06 -29.96
N MET A 258 -11.05 -1.36 -30.20
CA MET A 258 -12.05 -2.18 -30.87
C MET A 258 -13.15 -2.55 -29.85
N CYS A 259 -13.86 -1.54 -29.34
CA CYS A 259 -15.19 -1.78 -28.77
C CYS A 259 -16.08 -2.32 -29.90
N SER A 260 -16.62 -3.52 -29.70
CA SER A 260 -17.58 -4.14 -30.62
C SER A 260 -18.72 -3.15 -30.94
N PRO A 261 -19.07 -2.95 -32.22
CA PRO A 261 -20.10 -2.01 -32.58
C PRO A 261 -21.48 -2.59 -32.20
N GLY A 262 -22.11 -2.00 -31.19
CA GLY A 262 -23.53 -2.26 -30.88
C GLY A 262 -23.84 -2.42 -29.40
N CYS A 263 -23.60 -1.40 -28.58
CA CYS A 263 -24.24 -1.24 -27.26
C CYS A 263 -24.40 0.25 -26.96
N THR A 264 -25.16 0.95 -27.81
CA THR A 264 -25.81 2.20 -27.42
C THR A 264 -27.23 1.83 -27.00
N GLU A 265 -27.50 1.76 -25.70
CA GLU A 265 -28.81 2.09 -25.08
C GLU A 265 -28.67 2.16 -23.54
N PRO A 266 -29.52 2.95 -22.85
CA PRO A 266 -29.18 3.62 -21.59
C PRO A 266 -29.60 2.85 -20.32
N TYR A 267 -28.91 3.18 -19.22
CA TYR A 267 -29.26 3.03 -17.80
C TYR A 267 -30.49 2.18 -17.43
N GLY A 268 -30.23 1.03 -16.80
CA GLY A 268 -31.23 0.24 -16.10
C GLY A 268 -30.68 -1.12 -15.71
N TYR A 269 -31.05 -1.62 -14.54
CA TYR A 269 -30.80 -2.98 -14.02
C TYR A 269 -30.64 -4.02 -15.15
N GLY A 270 -29.40 -4.47 -15.44
CA GLY A 270 -29.17 -5.52 -16.44
C GLY A 270 -28.14 -5.24 -17.53
N ALA A 271 -27.29 -4.21 -17.43
CA ALA A 271 -26.11 -4.11 -18.30
C ALA A 271 -25.27 -5.40 -18.17
N GLN A 272 -25.17 -6.16 -19.27
CA GLN A 272 -24.29 -7.33 -19.33
C GLN A 272 -22.87 -6.86 -19.00
N LEU A 273 -22.33 -7.35 -17.87
CA LEU A 273 -20.97 -7.08 -17.46
C LEU A 273 -20.01 -7.50 -18.58
N SER A 274 -18.90 -6.79 -18.72
CA SER A 274 -17.87 -7.26 -19.66
C SER A 274 -17.45 -8.69 -19.26
N PRO A 275 -17.07 -9.56 -20.21
CA PRO A 275 -16.64 -10.93 -19.88
C PRO A 275 -15.54 -10.96 -18.81
N ARG A 276 -14.69 -9.94 -18.80
CA ARG A 276 -13.65 -9.75 -17.79
C ARG A 276 -14.21 -9.43 -16.40
N ASP A 277 -15.18 -8.53 -16.30
CA ASP A 277 -15.80 -8.15 -15.04
C ASP A 277 -16.64 -9.31 -14.48
N GLN A 278 -17.23 -10.10 -15.37
CA GLN A 278 -17.93 -11.32 -14.99
C GLN A 278 -16.96 -12.34 -14.38
N THR A 279 -15.85 -12.65 -15.05
CA THR A 279 -14.81 -13.55 -14.50
C THR A 279 -14.23 -13.03 -13.18
N ALA A 280 -14.03 -11.73 -13.04
CA ALA A 280 -13.55 -11.13 -11.79
C ALA A 280 -14.56 -11.32 -10.64
N LYS A 281 -15.86 -11.13 -10.90
CA LYS A 281 -16.90 -11.37 -9.89
C LYS A 281 -17.09 -12.86 -9.57
N GLU A 282 -16.94 -13.74 -10.56
CA GLU A 282 -16.94 -15.19 -10.35
C GLU A 282 -15.77 -15.61 -9.46
N TYR A 283 -14.55 -15.11 -9.73
CA TYR A 283 -13.38 -15.34 -8.87
C TYR A 283 -13.66 -14.89 -7.43
N LEU A 284 -14.22 -13.70 -7.23
CA LEU A 284 -14.51 -13.21 -5.88
C LEU A 284 -15.62 -14.00 -5.17
N ARG A 285 -16.51 -14.68 -5.90
CA ARG A 285 -17.56 -15.52 -5.31
C ARG A 285 -17.06 -16.91 -4.94
N GLU A 286 -16.10 -17.44 -5.69
CA GLU A 286 -15.64 -18.83 -5.57
C GLU A 286 -14.24 -18.96 -4.93
N GLY A 287 -13.47 -17.88 -4.90
CA GLY A 287 -12.09 -17.85 -4.40
C GLY A 287 -12.01 -18.30 -2.95
N THR A 288 -11.22 -19.33 -2.70
CA THR A 288 -11.14 -20.03 -1.41
C THR A 288 -9.78 -20.71 -1.29
N ASN A 289 -9.17 -20.63 -0.12
CA ASN A 289 -7.94 -21.34 0.22
C ASN A 289 -7.96 -21.63 1.73
N THR A 290 -8.60 -22.75 2.10
CA THR A 290 -8.74 -23.15 3.50
C THR A 290 -7.44 -23.73 4.03
N LEU A 291 -6.93 -23.16 5.12
CA LEU A 291 -5.67 -23.52 5.75
C LEU A 291 -5.92 -24.14 7.13
N SER A 292 -5.34 -25.31 7.36
CA SER A 292 -5.14 -25.85 8.71
C SER A 292 -4.06 -25.05 9.47
N PRO A 293 -3.97 -25.17 10.80
CA PRO A 293 -2.95 -24.50 11.60
C PRO A 293 -1.51 -24.66 11.08
N ALA A 294 -1.10 -25.90 10.77
CA ALA A 294 0.23 -26.18 10.24
C ALA A 294 0.47 -25.52 8.87
N GLN A 295 -0.56 -25.52 8.01
CA GLN A 295 -0.51 -24.85 6.71
C GLN A 295 -0.46 -23.33 6.87
N LEU A 296 -1.20 -22.76 7.83
CA LEU A 296 -1.20 -21.32 8.12
C LEU A 296 0.20 -20.83 8.49
N HIS A 297 0.92 -21.52 9.39
CA HIS A 297 2.28 -21.14 9.75
C HIS A 297 3.24 -21.22 8.57
N THR A 298 3.14 -22.29 7.78
CA THR A 298 3.99 -22.47 6.60
C THR A 298 3.70 -21.39 5.55
N ARG A 299 2.42 -21.13 5.29
CA ARG A 299 1.95 -20.12 4.33
C ARG A 299 2.37 -18.72 4.74
N ALA A 300 2.31 -18.39 6.02
CA ALA A 300 2.73 -17.11 6.56
C ALA A 300 4.23 -16.81 6.33
N MET A 301 5.06 -17.82 6.05
CA MET A 301 6.49 -17.63 5.76
C MET A 301 6.81 -17.60 4.25
N ASP A 302 5.82 -17.85 3.38
CA ASP A 302 5.97 -17.88 1.93
C ASP A 302 5.48 -16.59 1.28
N ASP A 303 6.30 -15.55 1.39
CA ASP A 303 6.00 -14.21 0.88
C ASP A 303 5.66 -14.20 -0.61
N GLN A 304 6.38 -15.00 -1.42
CA GLN A 304 6.24 -15.00 -2.87
C GLN A 304 4.87 -15.53 -3.27
N ALA A 305 4.43 -16.63 -2.68
CA ALA A 305 3.16 -17.22 -3.04
C ALA A 305 1.96 -16.48 -2.40
N LEU A 306 2.15 -15.76 -1.29
CA LEU A 306 1.16 -14.81 -0.77
C LEU A 306 0.99 -13.58 -1.68
N GLN A 307 2.09 -13.02 -2.19
CA GLN A 307 2.04 -11.94 -3.16
C GLN A 307 1.33 -12.38 -4.45
N ALA A 308 1.65 -13.56 -4.97
CA ALA A 308 0.99 -14.10 -6.16
C ALA A 308 -0.53 -14.21 -5.97
N GLU A 309 -0.98 -14.82 -4.88
CA GLU A 309 -2.41 -14.97 -4.53
C GLU A 309 -3.11 -13.61 -4.40
N PHE A 310 -2.45 -12.64 -3.74
CA PHE A 310 -2.97 -11.28 -3.59
C PHE A 310 -3.16 -10.56 -4.94
N TYR A 311 -2.18 -10.63 -5.84
CA TYR A 311 -2.23 -9.96 -7.14
C TYR A 311 -3.19 -10.62 -8.14
N GLU A 312 -3.47 -11.91 -7.97
CA GLU A 312 -4.52 -12.61 -8.73
C GLU A 312 -5.92 -12.21 -8.27
N THR A 313 -6.09 -11.88 -6.99
CA THR A 313 -7.39 -11.50 -6.42
C THR A 313 -7.84 -10.15 -7.00
N PRO A 314 -9.02 -10.05 -7.65
CA PRO A 314 -9.54 -8.78 -8.19
C PRO A 314 -9.81 -7.74 -7.11
N MET A 315 -9.62 -6.45 -7.41
CA MET A 315 -9.85 -5.34 -6.44
C MET A 315 -11.31 -4.87 -6.35
N ASN A 316 -12.15 -5.12 -7.35
CA ASN A 316 -13.57 -4.73 -7.38
C ASN A 316 -13.85 -3.23 -7.12
N PHE A 317 -12.97 -2.34 -7.56
CA PHE A 317 -13.23 -0.90 -7.52
C PHE A 317 -14.39 -0.53 -8.43
N VAL A 318 -15.17 0.45 -8.00
CA VAL A 318 -16.28 1.02 -8.79
C VAL A 318 -15.72 1.97 -9.84
N ASP A 319 -16.28 1.95 -11.06
CA ASP A 319 -15.93 2.95 -12.06
C ASP A 319 -16.47 4.33 -11.61
N PRO A 320 -15.63 5.39 -11.51
CA PRO A 320 -16.09 6.73 -11.17
C PRO A 320 -17.26 7.24 -12.02
N LYS A 321 -17.45 6.73 -13.24
CA LYS A 321 -18.60 7.05 -14.09
C LYS A 321 -19.94 6.60 -13.50
N GLU A 322 -19.97 5.59 -12.64
CA GLU A 322 -21.18 5.17 -11.91
C GLU A 322 -21.67 6.23 -10.92
N TYR A 323 -20.79 7.14 -10.51
CA TYR A 323 -21.04 8.21 -9.55
C TYR A 323 -20.92 9.59 -10.19
N ASN A 324 -21.75 9.88 -11.19
CA ASN A 324 -21.77 11.17 -11.89
C ASN A 324 -22.76 12.17 -11.26
N TYR A 325 -22.48 12.62 -10.04
CA TYR A 325 -23.30 13.61 -9.33
C TYR A 325 -22.50 14.89 -9.03
N PRO A 326 -23.01 16.09 -9.42
CA PRO A 326 -22.37 17.35 -9.08
C PRO A 326 -22.13 17.48 -7.58
N GLY A 327 -20.95 17.96 -7.16
CA GLY A 327 -20.62 18.17 -5.75
C GLY A 327 -20.16 16.93 -4.98
N LEU A 328 -20.33 15.71 -5.51
CA LEU A 328 -19.98 14.45 -4.83
C LEU A 328 -18.50 14.35 -4.47
N VAL A 329 -17.63 14.97 -5.26
CA VAL A 329 -16.19 15.04 -5.01
C VAL A 329 -15.86 15.60 -3.62
N ARG A 330 -16.72 16.45 -3.04
CA ARG A 330 -16.52 17.03 -1.70
C ARG A 330 -16.78 16.04 -0.56
N LYS A 331 -17.51 14.95 -0.84
CA LYS A 331 -17.82 13.89 0.13
C LYS A 331 -16.84 12.70 0.05
N ASN A 332 -15.92 12.70 -0.91
CA ASN A 332 -14.94 11.63 -1.11
C ASN A 332 -13.52 12.14 -0.85
N ARG A 333 -12.83 11.56 0.14
CA ARG A 333 -11.41 11.87 0.41
C ARG A 333 -10.53 11.46 -0.78
N TYR A 334 -10.87 10.35 -1.44
CA TYR A 334 -10.16 9.84 -2.61
C TYR A 334 -11.11 9.62 -3.79
N LYS A 335 -10.80 10.22 -4.94
CA LYS A 335 -11.67 10.22 -6.14
C LYS A 335 -11.95 8.82 -6.70
N THR A 336 -11.03 7.88 -6.51
CA THR A 336 -11.07 6.53 -7.08
C THR A 336 -11.52 5.46 -6.09
N ILE A 337 -11.79 5.83 -4.83
CA ILE A 337 -12.21 4.89 -3.79
C ILE A 337 -13.65 5.24 -3.46
N LEU A 338 -14.57 4.56 -4.13
CA LEU A 338 -16.00 4.81 -4.07
C LEU A 338 -16.72 3.59 -3.49
N PRO A 339 -17.85 3.79 -2.80
CA PRO A 339 -18.59 2.68 -2.21
C PRO A 339 -19.30 1.87 -3.30
N ASN A 340 -19.22 0.53 -3.24
CA ASN A 340 -19.99 -0.33 -4.16
C ASN A 340 -21.50 -0.10 -3.97
N THR A 341 -22.23 0.03 -5.08
CA THR A 341 -23.62 0.50 -5.09
C THR A 341 -24.59 -0.42 -4.33
N HIS A 342 -24.37 -1.73 -4.39
CA HIS A 342 -25.26 -2.74 -3.79
C HIS A 342 -25.18 -2.83 -2.26
N SER A 343 -24.06 -2.42 -1.67
CA SER A 343 -23.76 -2.52 -0.23
C SER A 343 -23.56 -1.15 0.43
N ARG A 344 -23.73 -0.04 -0.32
CA ARG A 344 -23.50 1.30 0.22
C ARG A 344 -24.47 1.62 1.36
N VAL A 345 -23.99 2.37 2.34
CA VAL A 345 -24.87 2.96 3.36
C VAL A 345 -25.61 4.15 2.75
N ILE A 346 -26.92 4.24 3.00
CA ILE A 346 -27.80 5.30 2.51
C ILE A 346 -28.31 6.07 3.72
N LEU A 347 -28.00 7.37 3.80
CA LEU A 347 -28.48 8.22 4.88
C LEU A 347 -29.94 8.60 4.66
N GLN A 348 -30.78 8.41 5.68
CA GLN A 348 -32.20 8.76 5.68
C GLN A 348 -32.36 10.28 5.82
N THR A 349 -33.19 10.87 4.98
CA THR A 349 -33.48 12.32 4.92
C THR A 349 -34.96 12.52 4.61
N ALA A 350 -35.53 13.64 5.04
CA ALA A 350 -36.92 13.99 4.74
C ALA A 350 -37.15 14.32 3.25
N ASP A 351 -36.08 14.65 2.53
CA ASP A 351 -36.07 14.92 1.09
C ASP A 351 -35.10 13.95 0.40
N GLU A 352 -35.64 12.87 -0.16
CA GLU A 352 -34.88 11.79 -0.82
C GLU A 352 -34.37 12.19 -2.22
N ASP A 353 -34.90 13.26 -2.81
CA ASP A 353 -34.56 13.70 -4.17
C ASP A 353 -33.14 14.32 -4.23
N GLU A 354 -32.57 14.70 -3.08
CA GLU A 354 -31.21 15.22 -2.98
C GLU A 354 -30.18 14.11 -2.71
N PHE A 355 -29.66 13.50 -3.79
CA PHE A 355 -28.66 12.41 -3.71
C PHE A 355 -27.48 12.70 -2.77
N LEU A 356 -26.98 13.94 -2.77
CA LEU A 356 -25.86 14.30 -1.90
C LEU A 356 -26.19 14.13 -0.41
N ARG A 357 -27.42 14.35 0.02
CA ARG A 357 -27.84 14.22 1.44
C ARG A 357 -28.05 12.78 1.88
N THR A 358 -28.28 11.87 0.93
CA THR A 358 -28.35 10.42 1.17
C THR A 358 -26.99 9.73 1.05
N TYR A 359 -25.98 10.43 0.53
CA TYR A 359 -24.66 9.89 0.26
C TYR A 359 -23.70 9.99 1.44
N ILE A 360 -23.04 8.86 1.72
CA ILE A 360 -21.81 8.76 2.52
C ILE A 360 -20.90 7.70 1.88
N ASN A 361 -19.58 7.89 1.93
CA ASN A 361 -18.63 6.90 1.44
C ASN A 361 -18.45 5.79 2.49
N ALA A 362 -19.41 4.87 2.53
CA ALA A 362 -19.43 3.74 3.44
C ALA A 362 -20.15 2.54 2.82
N ASN A 363 -19.76 1.33 3.24
CA ASN A 363 -20.42 0.08 2.85
C ASN A 363 -20.70 -0.78 4.08
N TYR A 364 -21.80 -1.52 4.04
CA TYR A 364 -22.02 -2.66 4.95
C TYR A 364 -21.13 -3.83 4.53
N LEU A 365 -20.63 -4.56 5.52
CA LEU A 365 -19.83 -5.76 5.31
C LEU A 365 -20.39 -6.91 6.13
N GLN A 366 -20.25 -8.10 5.57
CA GLN A 366 -20.63 -9.33 6.23
C GLN A 366 -19.60 -9.71 7.32
N GLY A 367 -20.10 -10.30 8.39
CA GLY A 367 -19.29 -10.90 9.45
C GLY A 367 -19.00 -12.37 9.22
N TYR A 368 -18.48 -13.01 10.27
CA TYR A 368 -18.26 -14.45 10.29
C TYR A 368 -19.58 -15.21 10.06
N GLY A 369 -19.54 -16.29 9.27
CA GLY A 369 -20.73 -17.09 8.95
C GLY A 369 -21.77 -16.40 8.05
N GLY A 370 -21.44 -15.27 7.41
CA GLY A 370 -22.37 -14.51 6.59
C GLY A 370 -23.34 -13.63 7.38
N GLU A 371 -22.98 -13.27 8.62
CA GLU A 371 -23.71 -12.30 9.44
C GLU A 371 -23.87 -10.98 8.68
N GLU A 372 -25.10 -10.67 8.25
CA GLU A 372 -25.36 -9.45 7.49
C GLU A 372 -25.12 -8.22 8.34
N ARG A 373 -24.49 -7.19 7.75
CA ARG A 373 -24.26 -5.89 8.39
C ARG A 373 -23.57 -5.99 9.76
N ALA A 374 -22.59 -6.89 9.89
CA ALA A 374 -21.76 -6.96 11.10
C ALA A 374 -20.87 -5.71 11.24
N TYR A 375 -20.41 -5.16 10.11
CA TYR A 375 -19.54 -3.99 10.07
C TYR A 375 -20.01 -2.94 9.06
N ILE A 376 -19.56 -1.71 9.29
CA ILE A 376 -19.53 -0.65 8.28
C ILE A 376 -18.07 -0.23 8.06
N ALA A 377 -17.57 -0.37 6.83
CA ALA A 377 -16.29 0.22 6.44
C ALA A 377 -16.53 1.58 5.79
N THR A 378 -15.86 2.61 6.30
CA THR A 378 -15.98 3.99 5.78
C THR A 378 -14.63 4.69 5.74
N GLN A 379 -14.54 5.75 4.94
CA GLN A 379 -13.37 6.63 4.93
C GLN A 379 -13.27 7.42 6.24
N GLY A 380 -12.07 7.92 6.56
CA GLY A 380 -11.90 8.88 7.65
C GLY A 380 -12.68 10.15 7.35
N PRO A 381 -13.57 10.62 8.25
CA PRO A 381 -14.36 11.82 8.03
C PRO A 381 -13.50 12.98 7.55
N THR A 382 -14.05 13.73 6.60
CA THR A 382 -13.54 15.03 6.16
C THR A 382 -14.34 16.13 6.84
N VAL A 383 -13.83 17.35 6.83
CA VAL A 383 -14.55 18.55 7.33
C VAL A 383 -16.00 18.67 6.82
N ASN A 384 -16.28 18.23 5.59
CA ASN A 384 -17.61 18.31 4.97
C ASN A 384 -18.51 17.11 5.30
N THR A 385 -17.98 16.05 5.90
CA THR A 385 -18.69 14.77 6.12
C THR A 385 -18.79 14.37 7.59
N VAL A 386 -18.31 15.20 8.54
CA VAL A 386 -18.48 14.95 9.98
C VAL A 386 -19.96 14.82 10.36
N GLY A 387 -20.82 15.70 9.86
CA GLY A 387 -22.27 15.62 10.10
C GLY A 387 -22.89 14.35 9.52
N ASP A 388 -22.54 14.00 8.28
CA ASP A 388 -22.98 12.75 7.63
C ASP A 388 -22.54 11.51 8.42
N PHE A 389 -21.31 11.52 8.96
CA PHE A 389 -20.78 10.43 9.76
C PHE A 389 -21.58 10.22 11.05
N TRP A 390 -21.88 11.29 11.79
CA TRP A 390 -22.70 11.17 13.01
C TRP A 390 -24.15 10.78 12.72
N ARG A 391 -24.72 11.22 11.59
CA ARG A 391 -26.03 10.73 11.11
C ARG A 391 -25.99 9.23 10.85
N MET A 392 -24.93 8.72 10.21
CA MET A 392 -24.75 7.28 9.99
C MET A 392 -24.68 6.52 11.31
N VAL A 393 -23.83 6.98 12.25
CA VAL A 393 -23.68 6.38 13.59
C VAL A 393 -25.02 6.28 14.31
N TRP A 394 -25.81 7.36 14.27
CA TRP A 394 -27.13 7.40 14.89
C TRP A 394 -28.15 6.51 14.16
N GLN A 395 -28.28 6.64 12.84
CA GLN A 395 -29.24 5.86 12.05
C GLN A 395 -29.04 4.36 12.24
N GLU A 396 -27.79 3.90 12.13
CA GLU A 396 -27.45 2.48 12.18
C GLU A 396 -27.29 1.95 13.61
N ARG A 397 -27.52 2.79 14.63
CA ARG A 397 -27.42 2.42 16.06
C ARG A 397 -26.08 1.75 16.39
N CYS A 398 -25.00 2.27 15.81
CA CYS A 398 -23.67 1.67 15.94
C CYS A 398 -23.17 1.76 17.39
N PRO A 399 -22.80 0.63 18.03
CA PRO A 399 -22.33 0.63 19.42
C PRO A 399 -20.83 0.94 19.54
N ILE A 400 -20.06 0.73 18.46
CA ILE A 400 -18.60 0.79 18.45
C ILE A 400 -18.09 1.45 17.18
N ILE A 401 -17.08 2.31 17.33
CA ILE A 401 -16.24 2.82 16.24
C ILE A 401 -14.79 2.38 16.47
N VAL A 402 -14.15 1.83 15.46
CA VAL A 402 -12.73 1.49 15.44
C VAL A 402 -12.02 2.39 14.42
N MET A 403 -11.18 3.29 14.92
CA MET A 403 -10.39 4.23 14.16
C MET A 403 -8.93 3.77 14.12
N ILE A 404 -8.45 3.38 12.93
CA ILE A 404 -7.10 2.82 12.74
C ILE A 404 -6.27 3.77 11.90
N THR A 405 -6.10 5.00 12.37
CA THR A 405 -5.31 6.04 11.71
C THR A 405 -4.99 7.16 12.67
N ASN A 406 -3.83 7.80 12.50
CA ASN A 406 -3.60 9.12 13.07
C ASN A 406 -4.35 10.18 12.26
N LEU A 407 -4.63 11.33 12.87
CA LEU A 407 -5.29 12.47 12.22
C LEU A 407 -4.43 12.99 11.06
N GLU A 408 -3.16 13.19 11.36
CA GLU A 408 -2.12 13.57 10.41
C GLU A 408 -0.99 12.54 10.45
N GLU A 409 -0.46 12.24 9.28
CA GLU A 409 0.75 11.43 9.13
C GLU A 409 1.74 12.25 8.29
N LYS A 410 1.86 11.99 6.98
CA LYS A 410 2.51 12.93 6.04
C LYS A 410 1.57 14.03 5.55
N ASN A 411 0.28 13.72 5.50
CA ASN A 411 -0.82 14.58 5.06
C ASN A 411 -2.01 14.32 6.00
N GLU A 412 -3.05 15.16 5.94
CA GLU A 412 -4.32 14.90 6.64
C GLU A 412 -4.92 13.56 6.18
N LYS A 413 -5.14 12.66 7.14
CA LYS A 413 -5.74 11.34 6.94
C LYS A 413 -7.15 11.26 7.51
N CYS A 414 -7.44 12.02 8.56
CA CYS A 414 -8.75 12.09 9.17
C CYS A 414 -8.92 13.45 9.85
N THR A 415 -10.08 14.07 9.68
CA THR A 415 -10.47 15.24 10.48
C THR A 415 -10.89 14.75 11.87
N GLU A 416 -10.55 15.48 12.92
CA GLU A 416 -11.07 15.22 14.26
C GLU A 416 -12.58 15.45 14.27
N TYR A 417 -13.35 14.38 14.41
CA TYR A 417 -14.81 14.40 14.29
C TYR A 417 -15.53 14.28 15.64
N TRP A 418 -14.80 14.15 16.74
CA TRP A 418 -15.34 14.11 18.09
C TRP A 418 -15.10 15.44 18.81
N PRO A 419 -15.98 15.86 19.74
CA PRO A 419 -15.76 17.07 20.53
C PRO A 419 -14.77 16.82 21.68
N GLU A 420 -14.26 17.89 22.28
CA GLU A 420 -13.57 17.81 23.58
C GLU A 420 -14.55 17.44 24.71
N ASP A 421 -15.69 18.16 24.77
CA ASP A 421 -16.74 17.94 25.78
C ASP A 421 -18.06 17.49 25.13
N SER A 422 -18.72 18.38 24.37
CA SER A 422 -19.96 18.06 23.67
C SER A 422 -20.16 18.91 22.41
N VAL A 423 -20.87 18.36 21.43
CA VAL A 423 -21.28 19.05 20.20
C VAL A 423 -22.64 18.52 19.73
N SER A 424 -23.43 19.37 19.08
CA SER A 424 -24.66 18.93 18.42
C SER A 424 -24.51 18.95 16.90
N HIS A 425 -24.84 17.82 16.27
CA HIS A 425 -24.92 17.68 14.82
C HIS A 425 -26.34 17.25 14.44
N GLU A 426 -27.08 18.11 13.73
CA GLU A 426 -28.44 17.82 13.24
C GLU A 426 -29.40 17.24 14.31
N GLY A 427 -29.36 17.79 15.53
CA GLY A 427 -30.20 17.35 16.65
C GLY A 427 -29.60 16.21 17.48
N ILE A 428 -28.54 15.56 17.00
CA ILE A 428 -27.80 14.54 17.75
C ILE A 428 -26.78 15.24 18.65
N LEU A 429 -27.02 15.22 19.95
CA LEU A 429 -26.06 15.68 20.97
C LEU A 429 -25.07 14.57 21.27
N ILE A 430 -23.80 14.82 20.95
CA ILE A 430 -22.67 13.93 21.21
C ILE A 430 -21.91 14.48 22.39
N THR A 431 -21.73 13.68 23.44
CA THR A 431 -21.00 14.06 24.66
C THR A 431 -19.92 13.03 24.95
N VAL A 432 -18.69 13.48 25.21
CA VAL A 432 -17.60 12.61 25.70
C VAL A 432 -17.76 12.44 27.20
N VAL A 433 -17.87 11.20 27.66
CA VAL A 433 -18.04 10.88 29.09
C VAL A 433 -16.70 10.53 29.73
N THR A 434 -15.95 9.63 29.10
CA THR A 434 -14.64 9.20 29.59
C THR A 434 -13.67 9.01 28.44
N VAL A 435 -12.39 9.22 28.75
CA VAL A 435 -11.26 8.97 27.86
C VAL A 435 -10.24 8.17 28.67
N THR A 436 -9.95 6.95 28.20
CA THR A 436 -8.95 6.05 28.81
C THR A 436 -7.81 5.89 27.82
N GLN A 437 -6.58 6.06 28.30
CA GLN A 437 -5.39 5.93 27.47
C GLN A 437 -4.73 4.59 27.76
N GLU A 438 -4.73 3.70 26.79
CA GLU A 438 -3.95 2.46 26.80
C GLU A 438 -2.66 2.66 26.00
N ASP A 439 -1.80 1.64 25.99
CA ASP A 439 -0.48 1.69 25.35
C ASP A 439 -0.59 1.90 23.82
N ASP A 440 -1.52 1.21 23.16
CA ASP A 440 -1.63 1.20 21.69
C ASP A 440 -2.90 1.86 21.13
N TYR A 441 -3.87 2.16 21.99
CA TYR A 441 -5.09 2.86 21.62
C TYR A 441 -5.64 3.77 22.73
N SER A 442 -6.44 4.76 22.34
CA SER A 442 -7.26 5.55 23.26
C SER A 442 -8.71 5.09 23.16
N LEU A 443 -9.34 4.78 24.30
CA LEU A 443 -10.77 4.45 24.38
C LEU A 443 -11.56 5.68 24.80
N ARG A 444 -12.51 6.11 23.97
CA ARG A 444 -13.50 7.15 24.32
C ARG A 444 -14.88 6.54 24.48
N VAL A 445 -15.58 6.90 25.54
CA VAL A 445 -16.99 6.56 25.73
C VAL A 445 -17.84 7.80 25.51
N PHE A 446 -18.80 7.69 24.60
CA PHE A 446 -19.74 8.74 24.24
C PHE A 446 -21.14 8.43 24.73
N THR A 447 -21.87 9.49 25.05
CA THR A 447 -23.32 9.48 25.13
C THR A 447 -23.89 10.24 23.94
N LEU A 448 -24.76 9.59 23.17
CA LEU A 448 -25.51 10.18 22.07
C LEU A 448 -26.95 10.39 22.49
N LYS A 449 -27.49 11.60 22.32
CA LYS A 449 -28.90 11.92 22.61
C LYS A 449 -29.57 12.56 21.40
N CYS A 450 -30.71 12.04 20.99
CA CYS A 450 -31.57 12.65 19.97
C CYS A 450 -33.02 12.20 20.20
N ASP A 451 -33.99 13.11 20.05
CA ASP A 451 -35.43 12.84 20.16
C ASP A 451 -35.87 12.05 21.40
N GLY A 452 -35.19 12.27 22.54
CA GLY A 452 -35.48 11.60 23.81
C GLY A 452 -34.89 10.20 23.96
N GLU A 453 -34.21 9.67 22.93
CA GLU A 453 -33.43 8.45 23.02
C GLU A 453 -31.99 8.76 23.42
N GLU A 454 -31.41 7.92 24.27
CA GLU A 454 -30.03 8.01 24.74
C GLU A 454 -29.30 6.70 24.47
N ARG A 455 -28.10 6.78 23.89
CA ARG A 455 -27.28 5.62 23.51
C ARG A 455 -25.84 5.81 23.96
N SER A 456 -25.20 4.70 24.35
CA SER A 456 -23.76 4.66 24.63
C SER A 456 -23.01 4.20 23.38
N LEU A 457 -21.85 4.80 23.12
CA LEU A 457 -20.97 4.46 22.01
C LEU A 457 -19.53 4.39 22.51
N ARG A 458 -18.78 3.35 22.12
CA ARG A 458 -17.33 3.24 22.39
C ARG A 458 -16.54 3.53 21.12
N GLN A 459 -15.52 4.38 21.19
CA GLN A 459 -14.58 4.60 20.10
C GLN A 459 -13.20 4.13 20.54
N TYR A 460 -12.61 3.24 19.76
CA TYR A 460 -11.24 2.79 19.88
C TYR A 460 -10.39 3.53 18.85
N TRP A 461 -9.52 4.41 19.31
CA TRP A 461 -8.57 5.12 18.45
C TRP A 461 -7.19 4.49 18.55
N TYR A 462 -6.87 3.63 17.58
CA TYR A 462 -5.60 2.92 17.48
C TYR A 462 -4.56 3.77 16.76
N THR A 463 -3.53 4.20 17.49
CA THR A 463 -2.49 5.15 17.01
C THR A 463 -1.20 4.47 16.59
N SER A 464 -0.98 3.22 17.02
CA SER A 464 0.26 2.46 16.79
C SER A 464 0.40 1.84 15.38
N TRP A 465 -0.48 2.17 14.43
CA TRP A 465 -0.35 1.71 13.04
C TRP A 465 0.46 2.71 12.19
N PRO A 466 1.72 2.41 11.79
CA PRO A 466 2.55 3.32 11.02
C PRO A 466 2.03 3.58 9.60
N ASP A 467 2.19 4.81 9.08
CA ASP A 467 1.78 5.16 7.72
C ASP A 467 2.54 4.32 6.67
N GLN A 468 1.81 3.75 5.70
CA GLN A 468 2.31 2.96 4.57
C GLN A 468 3.03 1.65 4.90
N LYS A 469 2.92 1.15 6.13
CA LYS A 469 3.48 -0.15 6.54
C LYS A 469 2.46 -0.98 7.31
N THR A 470 2.83 -2.22 7.59
CA THR A 470 2.18 -3.07 8.59
C THR A 470 2.76 -2.74 9.97
N PRO A 471 2.01 -2.94 11.07
CA PRO A 471 2.55 -2.81 12.41
C PRO A 471 3.76 -3.72 12.58
N ASP A 472 4.84 -3.20 13.19
CA ASP A 472 6.06 -3.98 13.45
C ASP A 472 5.79 -5.15 14.42
N LYS A 473 4.67 -5.08 15.15
CA LYS A 473 4.21 -6.09 16.12
C LYS A 473 2.76 -6.46 15.82
N ALA A 474 2.50 -7.77 15.66
CA ALA A 474 1.16 -8.34 15.55
C ALA A 474 0.30 -8.30 16.83
N PRO A 475 0.86 -8.45 18.07
CA PRO A 475 0.05 -8.50 19.29
C PRO A 475 -0.90 -7.32 19.52
N PRO A 476 -0.50 -6.04 19.33
CA PRO A 476 -1.39 -4.91 19.62
C PRO A 476 -2.68 -4.89 18.78
N LEU A 477 -2.61 -5.31 17.51
CA LEU A 477 -3.82 -5.43 16.68
C LEU A 477 -4.72 -6.55 17.20
N LEU A 478 -4.12 -7.67 17.61
CA LEU A 478 -4.85 -8.84 18.07
C LEU A 478 -5.57 -8.55 19.40
N GLU A 479 -4.91 -7.87 20.32
CA GLU A 479 -5.49 -7.37 21.58
C GLU A 479 -6.67 -6.43 21.29
N LEU A 480 -6.50 -5.46 20.38
CA LEU A 480 -7.60 -4.59 19.94
C LEU A 480 -8.78 -5.38 19.37
N VAL A 481 -8.52 -6.40 18.54
CA VAL A 481 -9.57 -7.27 17.98
C VAL A 481 -10.31 -8.00 19.10
N GLN A 482 -9.61 -8.55 20.08
CA GLN A 482 -10.21 -9.24 21.22
C GLN A 482 -11.08 -8.28 22.06
N GLU A 483 -10.57 -7.10 22.39
CA GLU A 483 -11.29 -6.06 23.13
C GLU A 483 -12.56 -5.58 22.41
N VAL A 484 -12.47 -5.35 21.10
CA VAL A 484 -13.63 -4.93 20.29
C VAL A 484 -14.67 -6.05 20.20
N GLU A 485 -14.26 -7.30 20.03
CA GLU A 485 -15.20 -8.42 19.99
C GLU A 485 -15.88 -8.65 21.34
N GLN A 486 -15.17 -8.53 22.45
CA GLN A 486 -15.77 -8.56 23.78
C GLN A 486 -16.80 -7.42 23.95
N ALA A 487 -16.42 -6.19 23.59
CA ALA A 487 -17.33 -5.05 23.66
C ALA A 487 -18.57 -5.23 22.76
N ARG A 488 -18.43 -5.93 21.63
CA ARG A 488 -19.52 -6.27 20.71
C ARG A 488 -20.46 -7.30 21.32
N GLU A 489 -19.94 -8.28 22.05
CA GLU A 489 -20.74 -9.29 22.77
C GLU A 489 -21.48 -8.69 23.98
N GLU A 490 -20.91 -7.67 24.62
CA GLU A 490 -21.56 -6.90 25.69
C GLU A 490 -22.66 -5.94 25.18
N ALA A 491 -22.66 -5.62 23.89
CA ALA A 491 -23.62 -4.70 23.30
C ALA A 491 -25.04 -5.30 23.29
N LEU A 492 -26.06 -4.43 23.22
CA LEU A 492 -27.44 -4.88 23.19
C LEU A 492 -27.70 -5.68 21.89
N PRO A 493 -28.56 -6.72 21.90
CA PRO A 493 -28.92 -7.45 20.69
C PRO A 493 -29.57 -6.57 19.59
N THR A 494 -30.04 -5.38 19.95
CA THR A 494 -30.61 -4.38 19.03
C THR A 494 -29.57 -3.39 18.51
N SER A 495 -28.32 -3.49 18.94
CA SER A 495 -27.21 -2.68 18.43
C SER A 495 -26.91 -3.05 16.98
N GLY A 496 -26.52 -2.06 16.19
CA GLY A 496 -26.18 -2.26 14.79
C GLY A 496 -24.68 -2.54 14.56
N PRO A 497 -24.18 -2.29 13.33
CA PRO A 497 -22.83 -2.63 12.92
C PRO A 497 -21.73 -1.93 13.72
N VAL A 498 -20.57 -2.57 13.81
CA VAL A 498 -19.32 -1.92 14.23
C VAL A 498 -18.78 -1.08 13.07
N ILE A 499 -18.57 0.21 13.28
CA ILE A 499 -17.93 1.07 12.28
C ILE A 499 -16.42 0.86 12.37
N VAL A 500 -15.76 0.63 11.25
CA VAL A 500 -14.30 0.57 11.16
C VAL A 500 -13.84 1.53 10.07
N HIS A 501 -12.92 2.42 10.41
CA HIS A 501 -12.39 3.38 9.44
C HIS A 501 -10.88 3.61 9.60
N CYS A 502 -10.27 4.04 8.51
CA CYS A 502 -8.90 4.56 8.49
C CYS A 502 -8.91 5.88 7.70
N SER A 503 -7.97 6.11 6.78
CA SER A 503 -8.06 7.23 5.83
C SER A 503 -9.02 6.92 4.69
N ALA A 504 -8.72 5.90 3.88
CA ALA A 504 -9.54 5.51 2.72
C ALA A 504 -10.67 4.53 3.05
N GLY A 505 -10.61 3.88 4.22
CA GLY A 505 -11.59 2.89 4.63
C GLY A 505 -11.48 1.56 3.90
N ILE A 506 -10.29 1.15 3.45
CA ILE A 506 -10.09 -0.11 2.70
C ILE A 506 -8.86 -0.93 3.15
N GLY A 507 -7.69 -0.30 3.35
CA GLY A 507 -6.44 -1.01 3.68
C GLY A 507 -6.41 -1.52 5.12
N ARG A 508 -6.08 -0.63 6.07
CA ARG A 508 -6.08 -0.93 7.53
C ARG A 508 -7.43 -1.44 8.03
N THR A 509 -8.50 -0.81 7.56
CA THR A 509 -9.89 -1.24 7.80
C THR A 509 -10.12 -2.69 7.39
N GLY A 510 -9.66 -3.09 6.20
CA GLY A 510 -9.78 -4.47 5.74
C GLY A 510 -8.91 -5.45 6.51
N CYS A 511 -7.72 -5.06 6.93
CA CYS A 511 -6.88 -5.90 7.78
C CYS A 511 -7.57 -6.20 9.12
N PHE A 512 -8.13 -5.19 9.77
CA PHE A 512 -8.84 -5.35 11.04
C PHE A 512 -10.07 -6.23 10.90
N ILE A 513 -10.96 -5.93 9.95
CA ILE A 513 -12.20 -6.70 9.76
C ILE A 513 -11.87 -8.15 9.38
N ALA A 514 -10.92 -8.38 8.46
CA ALA A 514 -10.50 -9.73 8.10
C ALA A 514 -9.96 -10.48 9.32
N THR A 515 -9.07 -9.85 10.10
CA THR A 515 -8.50 -10.46 11.31
C THR A 515 -9.58 -10.84 12.31
N SER A 516 -10.56 -9.97 12.57
CA SER A 516 -11.68 -10.29 13.47
C SER A 516 -12.50 -11.49 13.00
N ILE A 517 -12.90 -11.51 11.72
CA ILE A 517 -13.67 -12.62 11.12
C ILE A 517 -12.88 -13.93 11.21
N LEU A 518 -11.60 -13.88 10.85
CA LEU A 518 -10.73 -15.06 10.79
C LEU A 518 -10.35 -15.57 12.18
N CYS A 519 -10.25 -14.70 13.19
CA CYS A 519 -10.09 -15.13 14.58
C CYS A 519 -11.33 -15.90 15.07
N LYS A 520 -12.54 -15.47 14.70
CA LYS A 520 -13.77 -16.23 14.99
C LYS A 520 -13.82 -17.57 14.25
N GLN A 521 -13.43 -17.58 12.98
CA GLN A 521 -13.38 -18.80 12.18
C GLN A 521 -12.40 -19.80 12.80
N LEU A 522 -11.19 -19.35 13.15
CA LEU A 522 -10.18 -20.22 13.74
C LEU A 522 -10.65 -20.81 15.09
N ARG A 523 -11.28 -20.00 15.95
CA ARG A 523 -11.85 -20.50 17.23
C ARG A 523 -12.98 -21.50 17.03
N SER A 524 -13.82 -21.30 16.02
CA SER A 524 -15.07 -22.06 15.85
C SER A 524 -14.87 -23.34 15.02
N GLU A 525 -13.99 -23.29 14.01
CA GLU A 525 -13.79 -24.35 13.02
C GLU A 525 -12.40 -25.00 13.07
N GLY A 526 -11.42 -24.37 13.75
CA GLY A 526 -10.03 -24.84 13.79
C GLY A 526 -9.28 -24.66 12.46
N VAL A 527 -9.85 -23.92 11.52
CA VAL A 527 -9.26 -23.60 10.20
C VAL A 527 -9.48 -22.13 9.88
N VAL A 528 -8.75 -21.60 8.88
CA VAL A 528 -8.95 -20.23 8.36
C VAL A 528 -8.97 -20.22 6.84
N ASP A 529 -9.82 -19.36 6.26
CA ASP A 529 -9.82 -19.11 4.82
C ASP A 529 -9.66 -17.61 4.53
N ILE A 530 -8.39 -17.20 4.46
CA ILE A 530 -7.98 -15.81 4.34
C ILE A 530 -8.32 -15.26 2.94
N LEU A 531 -8.17 -16.11 1.90
CA LEU A 531 -8.53 -15.78 0.53
C LEU A 531 -10.04 -15.55 0.40
N ARG A 532 -10.87 -16.48 0.88
CA ARG A 532 -12.33 -16.35 0.86
C ARG A 532 -12.80 -15.11 1.59
N THR A 533 -12.24 -14.85 2.78
CA THR A 533 -12.57 -13.65 3.56
C THR A 533 -12.21 -12.38 2.80
N THR A 534 -11.03 -12.33 2.19
CA THR A 534 -10.60 -11.17 1.37
C THR A 534 -11.49 -10.98 0.15
N CYS A 535 -11.84 -12.05 -0.55
CA CYS A 535 -12.77 -12.03 -1.67
C CYS A 535 -14.15 -11.48 -1.26
N GLN A 536 -14.71 -11.95 -0.15
CA GLN A 536 -15.99 -11.46 0.37
C GLN A 536 -15.92 -9.98 0.76
N LEU A 537 -14.88 -9.55 1.47
CA LEU A 537 -14.70 -8.14 1.81
C LEU A 537 -14.59 -7.26 0.55
N ARG A 538 -13.94 -7.74 -0.50
CA ARG A 538 -13.84 -7.03 -1.78
C ARG A 538 -15.15 -7.02 -2.56
N LEU A 539 -16.00 -8.03 -2.42
CA LEU A 539 -17.37 -7.98 -2.93
C LEU A 539 -18.15 -6.86 -2.24
N ASP A 540 -18.08 -6.79 -0.92
CA ASP A 540 -18.81 -5.81 -0.12
C ASP A 540 -18.26 -4.37 -0.31
N ARG A 541 -16.93 -4.20 -0.37
CA ARG A 541 -16.27 -2.91 -0.62
C ARG A 541 -14.98 -3.10 -1.43
N GLY A 542 -14.88 -2.44 -2.57
CA GLY A 542 -13.74 -2.53 -3.48
C GLY A 542 -12.44 -2.07 -2.82
N GLY A 543 -11.38 -2.86 -2.99
CA GLY A 543 -10.03 -2.56 -2.54
C GLY A 543 -9.72 -2.92 -1.08
N MET A 544 -10.63 -3.62 -0.39
CA MET A 544 -10.37 -4.14 0.95
C MET A 544 -9.09 -4.99 0.98
N ILE A 545 -8.21 -4.68 1.93
CA ILE A 545 -6.79 -5.10 1.96
C ILE A 545 -6.07 -4.64 0.69
N GLN A 546 -5.32 -3.54 0.83
CA GLN A 546 -4.87 -2.74 -0.30
C GLN A 546 -3.50 -3.15 -0.85
N THR A 547 -2.63 -3.76 -0.03
CA THR A 547 -1.27 -4.14 -0.44
C THR A 547 -0.94 -5.59 -0.09
N GLY A 548 0.06 -6.15 -0.76
CA GLY A 548 0.52 -7.51 -0.50
C GLY A 548 1.09 -7.67 0.91
N GLU A 549 1.75 -6.64 1.44
CA GLU A 549 2.29 -6.62 2.81
C GLU A 549 1.15 -6.67 3.84
N GLN A 550 0.04 -5.95 3.60
CA GLN A 550 -1.15 -6.04 4.44
C GLN A 550 -1.75 -7.45 4.45
N TYR A 551 -1.79 -8.10 3.29
CA TYR A 551 -2.27 -9.47 3.17
C TYR A 551 -1.37 -10.48 3.90
N GLN A 552 -0.05 -10.33 3.77
CA GLN A 552 0.94 -11.10 4.53
C GLN A 552 0.80 -10.87 6.05
N PHE A 553 0.59 -9.63 6.46
CA PHE A 553 0.41 -9.29 7.86
C PHE A 553 -0.82 -9.96 8.49
N VAL A 554 -1.95 -10.05 7.77
CA VAL A 554 -3.11 -10.82 8.25
C VAL A 554 -2.73 -12.29 8.49
N HIS A 555 -1.93 -12.91 7.61
CA HIS A 555 -1.43 -14.27 7.83
C HIS A 555 -0.54 -14.38 9.07
N HIS A 556 0.37 -13.43 9.28
CA HIS A 556 1.24 -13.40 10.46
C HIS A 556 0.45 -13.24 11.75
N VAL A 557 -0.55 -12.34 11.78
CA VAL A 557 -1.40 -12.12 12.97
C VAL A 557 -2.19 -13.38 13.30
N LEU A 558 -2.77 -14.05 12.31
CA LEU A 558 -3.51 -15.29 12.52
C LEU A 558 -2.60 -16.45 12.95
N SER A 559 -1.40 -16.53 12.37
CA SER A 559 -0.37 -17.49 12.76
C SER A 559 0.05 -17.29 14.23
N LEU A 560 0.15 -16.04 14.70
CA LEU A 560 0.39 -15.74 16.11
C LEU A 560 -0.80 -16.12 16.99
N TYR A 561 -2.01 -15.77 16.56
CA TYR A 561 -3.23 -16.04 17.30
C TYR A 561 -3.48 -17.55 17.49
N GLU A 562 -3.22 -18.35 16.47
CA GLU A 562 -3.28 -19.81 16.55
C GLU A 562 -2.33 -20.35 17.64
N LYS A 563 -1.09 -19.84 17.71
CA LYS A 563 -0.13 -20.24 18.74
C LYS A 563 -0.62 -19.92 20.15
N GLN A 564 -1.28 -18.78 20.33
CA GLN A 564 -1.86 -18.41 21.62
C GLN A 564 -3.03 -19.34 22.01
N LEU A 565 -3.86 -19.73 21.04
CA LEU A 565 -4.95 -20.68 21.27
C LEU A 565 -4.45 -22.08 21.64
N SER A 566 -3.41 -22.59 20.95
CA SER A 566 -2.85 -23.91 21.24
C SER A 566 -2.21 -23.98 22.64
N HIS A 567 -1.46 -22.94 23.04
CA HIS A 567 -0.93 -22.87 24.41
C HIS A 567 -2.04 -22.84 25.47
N THR A 568 -3.12 -22.09 25.25
CA THR A 568 -4.25 -22.04 26.20
C THR A 568 -5.02 -23.36 26.28
N ALA A 569 -4.96 -24.20 25.24
CA ALA A 569 -5.61 -25.51 25.22
C ALA A 569 -4.75 -26.63 25.86
N GLU A 570 -3.44 -26.42 25.98
CA GLU A 570 -2.50 -27.35 26.63
C GLU A 570 -2.40 -27.15 28.15
N GLU A 571 -2.71 -25.93 28.64
CA GLU A 571 -2.89 -25.59 30.06
C GLU A 571 -4.26 -26.02 30.61
#